data_AF-A0A4Z0QDP1-F1
#
_entry.id   AF-A0A4Z0QDP1-F1
#
_cell.length_a   1.000
_cell.length_b   1.000
_cell.length_c   1.000
_cell.angle_alpha   90.00
_cell.angle_beta   90.00
_cell.angle_gamma   90.00
#
_symmetry.space_group_name_H-M   'P 1'
#
loop_
_entity.id
_entity.type
_entity.pdbx_description
1 polymer ?
#
loop_
_entity_poly.entity_id
_entity_poly.type
_entity_poly.pdbx_seq_one_letter_code
_entity_poly.pdbx_strand_id
1 'polypeptide(L)' 'MNHIFFSLRLAIGTLAVVLLSSLAQPARAQGPGTGGPRPGATAAPIDGGASLLLAAGAAYGLRRLRRHQQR' A
#
# COMPACT_ATOMS: atom_id res chain seq x y z
N MET A 1 -28.87 -9.25 2.19
CA MET A 1 -27.59 -9.35 2.92
C MET A 1 -26.46 -9.98 2.10
N ASN A 2 -26.70 -10.93 1.21
CA ASN A 2 -25.62 -11.68 0.52
C ASN A 2 -24.86 -10.85 -0.54
N HIS A 3 -25.52 -9.88 -1.18
CA HIS A 3 -24.87 -9.00 -2.17
C HIS A 3 -23.88 -8.02 -1.52
N ILE A 4 -24.11 -7.57 -0.28
CA ILE A 4 -23.20 -6.66 0.43
C ILE A 4 -21.87 -7.36 0.73
N PHE A 5 -21.93 -8.60 1.23
CA PHE A 5 -20.73 -9.40 1.47
C PHE A 5 -20.01 -9.78 0.18
N PHE A 6 -20.75 -9.99 -0.91
CA PHE A 6 -20.19 -10.25 -2.22
C PHE A 6 -19.46 -9.03 -2.78
N SER A 7 -20.08 -7.84 -2.73
CA SER A 7 -19.47 -6.58 -3.15
C SER A 7 -18.24 -6.21 -2.33
N LEU A 8 -18.26 -6.49 -1.02
CA LEU A 8 -17.10 -6.25 -0.13
C LEU A 8 -15.92 -7.16 -0.49
N ARG A 9 -16.17 -8.44 -0.76
CA ARG A 9 -15.12 -9.40 -1.19
C ARG A 9 -14.53 -9.02 -2.54
N LEU A 10 -15.38 -8.56 -3.46
CA LEU A 10 -14.94 -8.08 -4.77
C LEU A 10 -14.08 -6.82 -4.64
N ALA A 11 -14.48 -5.86 -3.79
CA ALA A 11 -13.73 -4.64 -3.55
C ALA A 11 -12.35 -4.88 -2.90
N ILE A 12 -12.26 -5.86 -2.00
CA ILE A 12 -10.97 -6.27 -1.40
C ILE A 12 -10.08 -6.94 -2.46
N GLY A 13 -10.66 -7.80 -3.30
CA GLY A 13 -9.94 -8.45 -4.39
C GLY A 13 -9.39 -7.45 -5.41
N THR A 14 -10.19 -6.46 -5.83
CA THR A 14 -9.73 -5.43 -6.77
C THR A 14 -8.67 -4.53 -6.16
N LEU A 15 -8.81 -4.13 -4.87
CA LEU A 15 -7.79 -3.36 -4.17
C LEU A 15 -6.47 -4.13 -4.07
N ALA A 16 -6.52 -5.43 -3.77
CA ALA A 16 -5.33 -6.27 -3.71
C ALA A 16 -4.62 -6.37 -5.06
N VAL A 17 -5.37 -6.53 -6.16
CA VAL A 17 -4.81 -6.59 -7.52
C VAL A 17 -4.18 -5.25 -7.93
N VAL A 18 -4.82 -4.12 -7.60
CA VAL A 18 -4.29 -2.77 -7.87
C VAL A 18 -2.99 -2.53 -7.10
N LEU A 19 -2.96 -2.90 -5.82
CA LEU A 19 -1.74 -2.80 -5.00
C LEU A 19 -0.63 -3.68 -5.56
N LEU A 20 -0.92 -4.94 -5.91
CA LEU A 20 0.08 -5.85 -6.46
C LEU A 20 0.64 -5.36 -7.80
N SER A 21 -0.20 -4.72 -8.61
CA SER A 21 0.20 -4.12 -9.89
C SER A 21 1.10 -2.89 -9.70
N SER A 22 0.91 -2.13 -8.61
CA SER A 22 1.77 -0.98 -8.28
C SER A 22 3.18 -1.37 -7.79
N LEU A 23 3.39 -2.59 -7.30
CA LEU A 23 4.73 -3.10 -6.95
C LEU A 23 5.57 -3.46 -8.19
N ALA A 24 4.96 -3.61 -9.36
CA ALA A 24 5.66 -4.03 -10.59
C ALA A 24 6.28 -2.85 -11.37
N GLN A 25 6.41 -1.66 -10.77
CA GLN A 25 7.06 -0.52 -11.42
C GLN A 25 8.57 -0.79 -11.56
N PRO A 26 9.15 -0.72 -12.78
CA PRO A 26 10.59 -0.86 -12.94
C PRO A 26 11.30 0.31 -12.24
N ALA A 27 12.11 0.00 -11.22
CA ALA A 27 12.97 0.97 -10.57
C ALA A 27 13.97 1.51 -11.60
N ARG A 28 13.79 2.74 -12.06
CA ARG A 28 14.74 3.40 -12.95
C ARG A 28 15.88 3.99 -12.12
N ALA A 29 17.06 3.36 -12.20
CA ALA A 29 18.31 3.96 -11.79
C ALA A 29 18.64 5.20 -12.64
N GLN A 30 19.34 6.16 -12.07
CA GLN A 30 19.89 7.32 -12.77
C GLN A 30 20.69 6.85 -14.00
N GLY A 31 20.51 7.54 -15.14
CA GLY A 31 21.27 7.28 -16.36
C GLY A 31 22.78 7.50 -16.17
N PRO A 32 23.62 7.08 -17.13
CA PRO A 32 25.06 7.11 -16.96
C PRO A 32 25.59 8.51 -16.62
N GLY A 33 26.07 8.70 -15.39
CA GLY A 33 27.17 9.61 -15.09
C GLY A 33 26.94 10.95 -14.37
N THR A 34 25.72 11.51 -14.20
CA THR A 34 25.67 12.96 -13.84
C THR A 34 24.51 13.46 -12.95
N GLY A 35 24.23 12.88 -11.78
CA GLY A 35 23.33 13.66 -10.88
C GLY A 35 22.97 13.22 -9.48
N GLY A 36 23.43 12.09 -8.94
CA GLY A 36 23.13 11.79 -7.54
C GLY A 36 23.91 10.60 -6.98
N PRO A 37 23.66 10.26 -5.70
CA PRO A 37 24.22 9.07 -5.10
C PRO A 37 23.91 7.89 -6.03
N ARG A 38 24.94 7.09 -6.38
CA ARG A 38 24.77 5.86 -7.16
C ARG A 38 23.56 5.08 -6.61
N PRO A 39 22.74 4.39 -7.43
CA PRO A 39 21.75 3.46 -6.89
C PRO A 39 22.41 2.57 -5.82
N GLY A 40 21.95 2.66 -4.56
CA GLY A 40 22.57 1.99 -3.40
C GLY A 40 23.56 2.82 -2.56
N ALA A 41 23.87 4.07 -2.93
CA ALA A 41 24.77 4.96 -2.18
C ALA A 41 24.11 5.58 -0.94
N THR A 42 22.80 5.42 -0.77
CA THR A 42 22.12 5.65 0.50
C THR A 42 21.17 4.47 0.75
N ALA A 43 21.18 3.96 1.99
CA ALA A 43 20.25 2.91 2.44
C ALA A 43 18.91 3.49 2.88
N ALA A 44 18.44 4.56 2.23
CA ALA A 44 17.18 5.21 2.59
C ALA A 44 16.04 4.19 2.40
N PRO A 45 15.24 3.86 3.44
CA PRO A 45 14.21 2.84 3.34
C PRO A 45 13.10 3.31 2.40
N ILE A 46 13.08 2.77 1.19
CA ILE A 46 12.07 3.07 0.17
C ILE A 46 10.68 2.60 0.64
N ASP A 47 10.65 1.58 1.49
CA ASP A 47 9.44 0.96 2.05
C ASP A 47 8.85 1.70 3.26
N GLY A 48 9.44 2.83 3.67
CA GLY A 48 8.93 3.63 4.79
C GLY A 48 7.49 4.14 4.53
N GLY A 49 7.19 4.52 3.28
CA GLY A 49 5.84 4.94 2.88
C GLY A 49 4.83 3.80 2.92
N ALA A 50 5.23 2.60 2.50
CA ALA A 50 4.37 1.41 2.55
C ALA A 50 4.04 1.01 4.00
N SER A 51 5.04 1.07 4.89
CA SER A 51 4.86 0.81 6.32
C SER A 51 3.89 1.82 6.97
N LEU A 52 3.98 3.10 6.56
CA LEU A 52 3.08 4.16 7.04
C LEU A 52 1.64 3.95 6.55
N LEU A 53 1.45 3.61 5.27
CA LEU A 53 0.14 3.31 4.70
C LEU A 53 -0.50 2.08 5.36
N LEU A 54 0.29 1.04 5.61
CA LEU A 54 -0.17 -0.17 6.32
C LEU A 54 -0.64 0.17 7.74
N ALA A 55 0.16 0.93 8.49
CA ALA A 55 -0.18 1.36 9.85
C ALA A 55 -1.47 2.19 9.87
N ALA A 56 -1.61 3.15 8.94
CA ALA A 56 -2.80 3.98 8.82
C ALA A 56 -4.06 3.15 8.46
N GLY A 57 -3.92 2.19 7.53
CA GLY A 57 -5.01 1.28 7.14
C GLY A 57 -5.48 0.41 8.30
N ALA A 58 -4.53 -0.18 9.06
CA ALA A 58 -4.84 -0.98 10.24
C ALA A 58 -5.56 -0.16 11.32
N ALA A 59 -5.04 1.03 11.63
CA ALA A 59 -5.64 1.92 12.61
C ALA A 59 -7.07 2.35 12.20
N TYR A 60 -7.27 2.70 10.93
CA TYR A 60 -8.59 3.07 10.42
C TYR A 60 -9.58 1.90 10.44
N GLY A 61 -9.14 0.69 10.05
CA GLY A 61 -9.95 -0.53 10.11
C GLY A 61 -10.42 -0.86 11.52
N LEU A 62 -9.50 -0.83 12.49
CA LEU A 62 -9.83 -1.02 13.91
C LEU A 62 -10.81 0.04 14.43
N ARG A 63 -10.59 1.32 14.10
CA ARG A 63 -11.50 2.41 14.49
C ARG A 63 -12.92 2.18 13.96
N ARG A 64 -13.04 1.71 12.72
CA ARG A 64 -14.36 1.45 12.12
C ARG A 64 -15.06 0.26 12.76
N LEU A 65 -14.34 -0.83 13.04
CA LEU A 65 -14.92 -2.00 13.70
C LEU A 65 -15.46 -1.65 15.10
N ARG A 66 -14.69 -0.89 15.88
CA ARG A 66 -15.12 -0.45 17.22
C ARG A 66 -16.37 0.43 17.18
N ARG A 67 -16.47 1.33 16.21
CA ARG A 67 -17.67 2.17 16.02
C ARG A 67 -18.92 1.36 15.64
N HIS A 68 -18.75 0.24 14.95
CA HIS A 68 -19.84 -0.67 14.64
C HIS A 68 -20.28 -1.52 15.83
N GLN A 69 -19.38 -1.85 16.76
CA GLN A 69 -19.71 -2.58 17.99
C GLN A 69 -20.35 -1.71 19.08
N GLN A 70 -20.20 -0.39 19.00
CA GLN A 70 -20.83 0.58 19.91
C GLN A 70 -22.22 1.02 19.45
N ARG A 71 -22.70 0.48 18.33
CA ARG A 71 -24.08 0.60 17.85
C ARG A 71 -24.78 -0.73 18.08
#